data_AF-A0A9P8FXX8-F1
#
_entry.id   AF-A0A9P8FXX8-F1
#
_cell.length_a   1.000
_cell.length_b   1.000
_cell.length_c   1.000
_cell.angle_alpha   90.00
_cell.angle_beta   90.00
_cell.angle_gamma   90.00
#
_symmetry.space_group_name_H-M   'P 1'
#
loop_
_entity.id
_entity.type
_entity.pdbx_description
1 polymer ?
#
loop_
_entity_poly.entity_id
_entity_poly.type
_entity_poly.pdbx_seq_one_letter_code
_entity_poly.pdbx_strand_id
1 'polypeptide(L)'
;MKELDLTQLPSQAGKTILITGARIFFTGRNQARADEVLADLDRRYPEVQAKFVQTDLASLSDIQRVVQLLIPQLDGRLDVLICNAGIMATPPGLGPDGFEIL
;
A
#
# COMPACT_ATOMS: atom_id res chain seq x y z
N MET A 1 0.88 15.96 -22.64
CA MET A 1 1.06 14.87 -21.66
C MET A 1 2.56 14.59 -21.62
N LYS A 2 3.27 14.94 -20.54
CA LYS A 2 4.70 14.62 -20.42
C LYS A 2 4.81 13.09 -20.29
N GLU A 3 5.68 12.45 -21.05
CA GLU A 3 6.03 11.05 -20.86
C GLU A 3 6.54 10.86 -19.43
N LEU A 4 5.91 9.96 -18.67
CA LEU A 4 6.41 9.54 -17.37
C LEU A 4 7.54 8.54 -17.59
N ASP A 5 8.77 8.94 -17.25
CA ASP A 5 9.89 8.01 -17.14
C ASP A 5 9.68 7.09 -15.93
N LEU A 6 9.32 5.84 -16.20
CA LEU A 6 9.03 4.81 -15.20
C LEU A 6 10.25 4.46 -14.33
N THR A 7 11.46 4.82 -14.74
CA THR A 7 12.70 4.56 -14.00
C THR A 7 12.88 5.49 -12.80
N GLN A 8 12.13 6.60 -12.74
CA GLN A 8 12.24 7.63 -11.70
C GLN A 8 11.17 7.54 -10.61
N LEU A 9 10.26 6.55 -10.68
CA LEU A 9 9.17 6.39 -9.72
C LEU A 9 9.68 5.83 -8.38
N PRO A 10 9.16 6.30 -7.23
CA PRO A 10 9.50 5.75 -5.93
C PRO A 10 9.15 4.27 -5.84
N SER A 11 10.12 3.45 -5.42
CA SER A 11 9.93 2.01 -5.25
C SER A 11 9.69 1.67 -3.78
N GLN A 12 8.66 0.87 -3.50
CA GLN A 12 8.62 0.05 -2.28
C GLN A 12 9.24 -1.29 -2.64
N ALA A 13 10.47 -1.56 -2.18
CA ALA A 13 11.20 -2.81 -2.42
C ALA A 13 11.28 -3.24 -3.91
N GLY A 14 11.53 -2.30 -4.84
CA GLY A 14 11.72 -2.60 -6.26
C GLY A 14 10.44 -2.82 -7.08
N LYS A 15 9.27 -2.52 -6.53
CA LYS A 15 7.98 -2.57 -7.26
C LYS A 15 7.50 -1.16 -7.61
N THR A 16 7.25 -0.92 -8.90
CA THR A 16 6.75 0.35 -9.46
C THR A 16 5.23 0.43 -9.32
N ILE A 17 4.73 1.50 -8.71
CA ILE A 17 3.30 1.83 -8.72
C ILE A 17 3.06 2.76 -9.91
N LEU A 18 2.21 2.36 -10.85
CA LEU A 18 1.80 3.18 -11.98
C LEU A 18 0.74 4.18 -11.50
N ILE A 19 1.02 5.47 -11.66
CA ILE A 19 0.15 6.55 -11.18
C ILE A 19 -0.42 7.30 -12.37
N THR A 20 -1.72 7.17 -12.59
CA THR A 20 -2.46 7.99 -13.56
C THR A 20 -3.79 8.43 -12.95
N GLY A 21 -3.85 9.62 -12.37
CA GLY A 21 -5.10 10.28 -11.94
C GLY A 21 -5.91 9.61 -10.82
N ALA A 22 -5.39 8.53 -10.21
CA ALA A 22 -6.09 7.78 -9.17
C ALA A 22 -5.88 8.38 -7.77
N ARG A 23 -6.89 8.24 -6.91
CA ARG A 23 -6.75 8.33 -5.45
C ARG A 23 -6.24 7.00 -4.92
N ILE A 24 -5.01 6.97 -4.44
CA ILE A 24 -4.31 5.76 -4.04
C ILE A 24 -4.36 5.61 -2.53
N PHE A 25 -4.85 4.45 -2.08
CA PHE A 25 -4.60 3.96 -0.73
C PHE A 25 -3.66 2.78 -0.85
N PHE A 26 -2.51 2.85 -0.18
CA PHE A 26 -1.58 1.72 -0.11
C PHE A 26 -1.37 1.29 1.33
N THR A 27 -1.11 0.01 1.52
CA THR A 27 -1.07 -0.64 2.82
C THR A 27 0.25 -1.32 3.07
N GLY A 28 0.60 -1.50 4.35
CA GLY A 28 1.82 -2.19 4.75
C GLY A 28 2.11 -2.05 6.24
N ARG A 29 3.15 -2.74 6.71
CA ARG A 29 3.46 -2.83 8.14
C ARG A 29 4.34 -1.68 8.66
N ASN A 30 5.13 -1.05 7.79
CA ASN A 30 6.17 -0.10 8.17
C ASN A 30 5.79 1.34 7.81
N GLN A 31 5.34 2.11 8.80
CA GLN A 31 4.98 3.51 8.65
C GLN A 31 6.16 4.37 8.17
N ALA A 32 7.35 4.21 8.76
CA ALA A 32 8.51 5.03 8.40
C ALA A 32 8.89 4.90 6.91
N ARG A 33 8.87 3.68 6.37
CA ARG A 33 9.09 3.45 4.93
C ARG A 33 7.98 4.01 4.05
N ALA A 34 6.75 4.02 4.55
CA ALA A 34 5.65 4.64 3.84
C ALA A 34 5.81 6.17 3.80
N ASP A 35 6.23 6.78 4.91
CA ASP A 35 6.50 8.21 5.02
C ASP A 35 7.61 8.65 4.05
N GLU A 36 8.68 7.86 3.92
CA GLU A 36 9.73 8.10 2.92
C GLU A 36 9.18 8.12 1.49
N VAL A 37 8.28 7.19 1.15
CA VAL A 37 7.66 7.14 -0.18
C VAL A 37 6.66 8.27 -0.39
N LEU A 38 5.87 8.64 0.62
CA LEU A 38 4.98 9.79 0.55
C LEU A 38 5.77 11.09 0.34
N ALA A 39 6.90 11.26 1.03
CA ALA A 39 7.77 12.42 0.87
C ALA A 39 8.44 12.47 -0.52
N ASP A 40 8.82 11.32 -1.09
CA ASP A 40 9.37 11.28 -2.44
C ASP A 40 8.29 11.53 -3.51
N LEU A 41 7.07 11.01 -3.31
CA LEU A 41 5.91 11.29 -4.17
C LEU A 41 5.56 12.78 -4.15
N ASP A 42 5.45 13.40 -2.98
CA ASP A 42 5.15 14.84 -2.86
C ASP A 42 6.20 15.70 -3.57
N ARG A 43 7.48 15.30 -3.49
CA ARG A 43 8.59 16.00 -4.14
C ARG A 43 8.58 15.87 -5.66
N ARG A 44 8.33 14.66 -6.20
CA ARG A 44 8.48 14.35 -7.63
C ARG A 44 7.17 14.48 -8.42
N TYR A 45 6.04 14.23 -7.77
CA TYR A 45 4.71 14.09 -8.36
C TYR A 45 3.62 14.67 -7.41
N PRO A 46 3.63 15.97 -7.12
CA PRO A 46 2.69 16.61 -6.17
C PRO A 46 1.21 16.50 -6.58
N GLU A 47 0.92 16.17 -7.84
CA GLU A 47 -0.44 15.89 -8.32
C GLU A 47 -1.00 14.54 -7.83
N VAL A 48 -0.15 13.67 -7.29
CA VAL A 48 -0.52 12.33 -6.86
C VAL A 48 -1.17 12.36 -5.49
N GLN A 49 -2.40 11.86 -5.42
CA GLN A 49 -3.12 11.71 -4.16
C GLN A 49 -2.89 10.29 -3.61
N ALA A 50 -1.88 10.14 -2.76
CA ALA A 50 -1.59 8.88 -2.07
C ALA A 50 -1.77 9.02 -0.55
N LYS A 51 -2.39 8.01 0.06
CA LYS A 51 -2.47 7.86 1.51
C LYS A 51 -1.99 6.48 1.92
N PHE A 52 -1.19 6.42 2.97
CA PHE A 52 -0.81 5.18 3.60
C PHE A 52 -1.80 4.81 4.70
N VAL A 53 -2.16 3.53 4.76
CA VAL A 53 -2.87 2.96 5.90
C VAL A 53 -2.05 1.80 6.43
N GLN A 54 -1.54 1.95 7.65
CA GLN A 54 -0.78 0.87 8.30
C GLN A 54 -1.68 -0.35 8.47
N THR A 55 -1.20 -1.51 8.01
CA THR A 55 -1.94 -2.77 7.98
C THR A 55 -0.99 -3.95 8.10
N ASP A 56 -1.36 -4.90 8.95
CA ASP A 56 -0.80 -6.23 8.96
C ASP A 56 -1.80 -7.25 8.39
N LEU A 57 -1.53 -7.73 7.18
CA LEU A 57 -2.38 -8.72 6.51
C LEU A 57 -2.32 -10.11 7.17
N ALA A 58 -1.39 -10.31 8.10
CA ALA A 58 -1.35 -11.47 8.98
C ALA A 58 -2.50 -11.49 10.00
N SER A 59 -3.15 -10.35 10.25
CA SER A 59 -4.18 -10.20 11.28
C SER A 59 -5.54 -9.85 10.69
N LEU A 60 -6.51 -10.74 10.86
CA LEU A 60 -7.88 -10.54 10.41
C LEU A 60 -8.56 -9.37 11.12
N SER A 61 -8.28 -9.19 12.42
CA SER A 61 -8.80 -8.04 13.17
C SER A 61 -8.23 -6.72 12.67
N ASP A 62 -6.96 -6.70 12.26
CA ASP A 62 -6.33 -5.51 11.68
C ASP A 62 -6.89 -5.19 10.29
N ILE A 63 -7.13 -6.22 9.47
CA ILE A 63 -7.81 -6.07 8.18
C ILE A 63 -9.20 -5.45 8.37
N GLN A 64 -9.99 -5.94 9.33
CA GLN A 64 -11.31 -5.39 9.63
C GLN A 64 -11.24 -3.92 10.05
N ARG A 65 -10.29 -3.57 10.94
CA ARG A 65 -10.04 -2.17 11.34
C ARG A 65 -9.74 -1.29 10.13
N VAL A 66 -8.87 -1.74 9.24
CA VAL A 66 -8.45 -1.00 8.05
C VAL A 66 -9.61 -0.79 7.08
N VAL A 67 -10.43 -1.82 6.84
CA VAL A 67 -11.63 -1.70 6.00
C VAL A 67 -12.61 -0.69 6.58
N GLN A 68 -12.85 -0.70 7.89
CA GLN A 68 -13.70 0.28 8.56
C GLN A 68 -13.18 1.73 8.43
N LEU A 69 -11.85 1.91 8.42
CA LEU A 69 -11.22 3.22 8.20
C LEU A 69 -11.25 3.67 6.73
N LEU A 70 -11.23 2.73 5.78
CA LEU A 70 -11.19 3.02 4.34
C LEU A 70 -12.56 3.27 3.75
N ILE A 71 -13.59 2.49 4.11
CA ILE A 71 -14.94 2.60 3.50
C ILE A 71 -15.47 4.05 3.47
N PRO A 72 -15.39 4.85 4.55
CA PRO A 72 -15.86 6.24 4.54
C PRO A 72 -15.06 7.14 3.59
N GLN A 73 -13.84 6.76 3.22
CA GLN A 73 -12.95 7.51 2.32
C GLN A 73 -13.06 7.09 0.86
N LEU A 74 -13.93 6.14 0.51
CA LEU A 74 -14.06 5.64 -0.87
C LEU A 74 -15.21 6.30 -1.64
N ASP A 75 -15.97 7.20 -1.02
CA ASP A 75 -17.14 7.85 -1.64
C ASP A 75 -18.11 6.82 -2.28
N GLY A 76 -18.19 5.62 -1.69
CA GLY A 76 -19.01 4.50 -2.15
C GLY A 76 -18.44 3.69 -3.32
N ARG A 77 -17.19 3.91 -3.74
CA ARG A 77 -16.61 3.25 -4.93
C ARG A 77 -15.14 2.84 -4.75
N LEU A 78 -14.84 1.60 -5.14
CA LEU A 78 -13.48 1.08 -5.30
C LEU A 78 -13.30 0.63 -6.74
N ASP A 79 -12.44 1.31 -7.50
CA ASP A 79 -12.23 0.98 -8.92
C ASP A 79 -11.28 -0.21 -9.11
N VAL A 80 -10.21 -0.28 -8.31
CA VAL A 80 -9.14 -1.27 -8.45
C VAL A 80 -8.67 -1.73 -7.08
N LEU A 81 -8.55 -3.04 -6.89
CA LEU A 81 -7.88 -3.66 -5.75
C LEU A 81 -6.65 -4.43 -6.24
N ILE A 82 -5.48 -4.13 -5.68
CA ILE A 82 -4.22 -4.81 -6.02
C ILE A 82 -3.73 -5.61 -4.82
N CYS A 83 -3.89 -6.93 -4.87
CA CYS A 83 -3.39 -7.84 -3.84
C CYS A 83 -1.91 -8.19 -4.08
N ASN A 84 -1.02 -7.22 -3.84
CA ASN A 84 0.43 -7.36 -4.13
C ASN A 84 1.29 -7.80 -2.93
N ALA A 85 0.83 -7.55 -1.70
CA ALA A 85 1.61 -7.86 -0.52
C ALA A 85 1.83 -9.38 -0.39
N GLY A 86 3.06 -9.77 -0.12
CA GLY A 86 3.45 -11.16 0.00
C GLY A 86 4.82 -11.27 0.66
N ILE A 87 5.06 -12.41 1.28
CA ILE A 87 6.33 -12.78 1.89
C ILE A 87 6.77 -14.12 1.29
N MET A 88 8.07 -14.36 1.22
CA MET A 88 8.65 -15.58 0.68
C MET A 88 9.93 -15.92 1.44
N ALA A 89 10.26 -17.20 1.53
CA ALA A 89 11.52 -17.69 2.09
C ALA A 89 11.78 -17.24 3.55
N THR A 90 10.74 -17.26 4.39
CA THR A 90 10.90 -17.17 5.86
C THR A 90 10.67 -18.54 6.49
N PRO A 91 11.16 -18.78 7.72
CA PRO A 91 10.81 -19.99 8.46
C PRO A 91 9.30 -20.11 8.68
N PRO A 92 8.80 -21.34 8.90
CA PRO A 92 7.39 -21.56 9.16
C PRO A 92 6.90 -20.80 10.39
N GLY A 93 5.69 -20.23 10.30
CA GLY A 93 5.16 -19.42 11.39
C GLY A 93 3.64 -19.28 11.39
N LEU A 94 3.11 -19.03 12.59
CA LEU A 94 1.70 -18.70 12.77
C LEU A 94 1.52 -17.19 12.95
N GLY A 95 0.46 -16.68 12.36
CA GLY A 95 -0.05 -15.34 12.60
C GLY A 95 -0.76 -15.20 13.93
N PRO A 96 -1.15 -13.95 14.28
CA PRO A 96 -1.90 -13.66 15.50
C PRO A 96 -3.21 -14.46 15.63
N ASP A 97 -3.83 -14.80 14.50
CA ASP A 97 -5.09 -15.55 14.46
C ASP A 97 -4.89 -17.07 14.37
N GLY A 98 -3.64 -17.56 14.47
CA GLY A 98 -3.33 -18.99 14.44
C GLY A 98 -3.29 -19.63 13.05
N PHE A 99 -3.40 -18.83 11.98
CA PHE A 99 -3.19 -19.29 10.60
C PHE A 99 -1.71 -19.29 10.24
N GLU A 100 -1.33 -20.20 9.35
CA GLU A 100 0.00 -20.19 8.74
C GLU A 100 0.24 -18.90 7.95
N ILE A 101 1.44 -18.36 8.04
CA ILE A 101 1.86 -17.15 7.34
C ILE A 101 2.93 -17.44 6.28
N LEU A 102 3.78 -18.43 6.54
CA LEU A 102 4.83 -19.02 5.69
C LEU A 102 5.26 -20.37 6.29
#